data_AF-A0A7S0THD8-F1
#
_entry.id   AF-A0A7S0THD8-F1
#
_cell.length_a   1.000
_cell.length_b   1.000
_cell.length_c   1.000
_cell.angle_alpha   90.00
_cell.angle_beta   90.00
_cell.angle_gamma   90.00
#
_symmetry.space_group_name_H-M   'P 1'
#
loop_
_entity.id
_entity.type
_entity.pdbx_description
1 polymer ?
#
loop_
_entity_poly.entity_id
_entity_poly.type
_entity_poly.pdbx_seq_one_letter_code
_entity_poly.pdbx_strand_id
1 'polypeptide(L)'
;MSDHKPVSASFTVKAKRIDRHRLVAAAAEVTRELDVADNECIPCVTVDDNEVHFEGVEYRVPNIRRIVLTNTGSVVAHFRFIPKPSGSPSLTVREASISSE
;
A
#
# COMPACT_ATOMS: atom_id res chain seq x y z
N MET A 1 16.61 -55.60 58.24
CA MET A 1 16.61 -55.96 56.81
C MET A 1 15.49 -55.19 56.16
N SER A 2 15.81 -54.33 55.20
CA SER A 2 14.82 -53.47 54.54
C SER A 2 14.09 -54.26 53.47
N ASP A 3 12.76 -54.31 53.54
CA ASP A 3 11.91 -54.86 52.48
C ASP A 3 11.52 -53.70 51.54
N HIS A 4 12.01 -53.74 50.30
CA HIS A 4 11.68 -52.80 49.25
C HIS A 4 11.15 -53.58 48.05
N LYS A 5 9.83 -53.73 47.98
CA LYS A 5 9.15 -54.24 46.79
C LYS A 5 9.00 -53.10 45.78
N PRO A 6 9.38 -53.28 44.50
CA PRO A 6 9.25 -52.22 43.52
C PRO A 6 7.78 -51.90 43.26
N VAL A 7 7.43 -50.62 43.35
CA VAL A 7 6.13 -50.07 42.95
C VAL A 7 6.29 -49.49 41.55
N SER A 8 5.48 -49.95 40.61
CA SER A 8 5.40 -49.38 39.27
C SER A 8 4.15 -48.52 39.13
N ALA A 9 4.28 -47.43 38.36
CA ALA A 9 3.18 -46.57 37.98
C ALA A 9 3.24 -46.34 36.47
N SER A 10 2.07 -46.29 35.84
CA SER A 10 1.92 -45.97 34.42
C SER A 10 1.13 -44.68 34.30
N PHE A 11 1.53 -43.83 33.36
CA PHE A 11 0.90 -42.55 33.11
C PHE A 11 0.59 -42.43 31.62
N THR A 12 -0.59 -41.90 31.29
CA THR A 12 -0.93 -41.53 29.92
C THR A 12 -0.80 -40.02 29.77
N VAL A 13 0.14 -39.58 28.95
CA VAL A 13 0.35 -38.16 28.64
C VAL A 13 -0.24 -37.87 27.27
N LYS A 14 -1.07 -36.83 27.19
CA LYS A 14 -1.54 -36.29 25.91
C LYS A 14 -0.62 -35.16 25.50
N ALA A 15 0.10 -35.33 24.39
CA ALA A 15 0.96 -34.30 23.82
C ALA A 15 0.35 -33.74 22.53
N LYS A 16 0.34 -32.42 22.40
CA LYS A 16 -0.07 -31.75 21.16
C LYS A 16 1.07 -31.86 20.14
N ARG A 17 0.82 -32.52 19.01
CA ARG A 17 1.75 -32.55 17.88
C ARG A 17 1.29 -31.55 16.83
N ILE A 18 2.13 -30.58 16.51
CA ILE A 18 1.88 -29.63 15.43
C ILE A 18 2.41 -30.25 14.13
N ASP A 19 1.57 -30.29 13.10
CA ASP A 19 2.01 -30.62 11.76
C ASP A 19 2.74 -29.42 11.18
N ARG A 20 4.07 -29.52 11.11
CA ARG A 20 4.93 -28.44 10.62
C ARG A 20 4.66 -28.12 9.15
N HIS A 21 4.28 -29.11 8.33
CA HIS A 21 4.00 -28.89 6.92
C HIS A 21 2.72 -28.07 6.76
N ARG A 22 1.65 -28.43 7.49
CA ARG A 22 0.40 -27.66 7.50
C ARG A 22 0.58 -26.25 8.06
N LEU A 23 1.40 -26.09 9.11
CA LEU A 23 1.70 -24.78 9.67
C LEU A 23 2.40 -23.87 8.65
N VAL A 24 3.41 -24.38 7.95
CA VAL A 24 4.13 -23.61 6.92
C VAL A 24 3.22 -23.26 5.75
N ALA A 25 2.40 -24.21 5.29
CA ALA A 25 1.44 -23.97 4.21
C ALA A 25 0.40 -22.90 4.59
N ALA A 26 -0.17 -22.98 5.78
CA ALA A 26 -1.12 -21.97 6.27
C ALA A 26 -0.46 -20.59 6.43
N ALA A 27 0.77 -20.54 6.93
CA ALA A 27 1.51 -19.28 7.05
C ALA A 27 1.77 -18.65 5.68
N ALA A 28 2.19 -19.45 4.70
CA ALA A 28 2.43 -18.98 3.33
C ALA A 28 1.16 -18.43 2.68
N GLU A 29 0.01 -19.07 2.91
CA GLU A 29 -1.27 -18.60 2.37
C GLU A 29 -1.67 -17.25 2.99
N VAL A 30 -1.57 -17.12 4.32
CA VAL A 30 -1.86 -15.83 5.00
C VAL A 30 -0.91 -14.74 4.51
N THR A 31 0.38 -15.02 4.37
CA THR A 31 1.34 -14.04 3.82
C THR A 31 0.94 -13.61 2.41
N ARG A 32 0.56 -14.56 1.55
CA ARG A 32 0.11 -14.25 0.19
C ARG A 32 -1.13 -13.37 0.17
N GLU A 33 -2.11 -13.64 1.03
CA GLU A 33 -3.31 -12.81 1.15
C GLU A 33 -2.99 -11.40 1.65
N LEU A 34 -2.09 -11.28 2.62
CA LEU A 34 -1.61 -9.98 3.11
C LEU A 34 -0.88 -9.20 2.02
N ASP A 35 -0.02 -9.84 1.23
CA ASP A 35 0.69 -9.19 0.13
C ASP A 35 -0.28 -8.65 -0.93
N VAL A 36 -1.37 -9.38 -1.22
CA VAL A 36 -2.42 -8.91 -2.12
C VAL A 36 -3.15 -7.70 -1.53
N ALA A 37 -3.54 -7.78 -0.26
CA ALA A 37 -4.25 -6.69 0.42
C ALA A 37 -3.38 -5.41 0.51
N ASP A 38 -2.09 -5.56 0.81
CA ASP A 38 -1.13 -4.45 0.86
C ASP A 38 -0.99 -3.79 -0.52
N ASN A 39 -0.92 -4.58 -1.59
CA ASN A 39 -0.86 -4.06 -2.96
C ASN A 39 -2.16 -3.32 -3.35
N GLU A 40 -3.32 -3.82 -2.97
CA GLU A 40 -4.61 -3.16 -3.21
C GLU A 40 -4.74 -1.84 -2.42
N CYS A 41 -4.02 -1.71 -1.31
CA CYS A 41 -3.98 -0.50 -0.50
C CYS A 41 -2.99 0.56 -1.00
N ILE A 42 -2.25 0.30 -2.09
CA ILE A 42 -1.38 1.30 -2.71
C ILE A 42 -2.25 2.40 -3.38
N PRO A 43 -2.09 3.68 -3.02
CA PRO A 43 -2.82 4.76 -3.69
C PRO A 43 -2.42 4.87 -5.17
N CYS A 44 -3.41 4.89 -6.05
CA CYS A 44 -3.23 4.95 -7.50
C CYS A 44 -4.04 6.11 -8.09
N VAL A 45 -3.37 7.03 -8.78
CA VAL A 45 -4.00 8.19 -9.44
C VAL A 45 -3.53 8.24 -10.88
N THR A 46 -4.45 8.51 -11.80
CA THR A 46 -4.15 8.75 -13.22
C THR A 46 -4.34 10.23 -13.56
N VAL A 47 -3.57 10.67 -14.54
CA VAL A 47 -3.68 12.01 -15.13
C VAL A 47 -4.24 11.83 -16.54
N ASP A 48 -5.14 12.72 -16.97
CA ASP A 48 -5.67 12.73 -18.34
C ASP A 48 -4.59 13.07 -19.37
N ASP A 49 -3.80 14.10 -19.11
CA ASP A 49 -2.71 14.55 -19.98
C ASP A 49 -1.39 14.70 -19.21
N ASN A 50 -0.33 14.06 -19.72
CA ASN A 50 1.02 14.17 -19.18
C ASN A 50 1.82 15.36 -19.75
N GLU A 51 1.31 15.96 -20.82
CA GLU A 51 1.93 17.10 -21.50
C GLU A 51 0.90 18.20 -21.69
N VAL A 52 1.28 19.43 -21.37
CA VAL A 52 0.40 20.59 -21.51
C VAL A 52 1.02 21.58 -22.48
N HIS A 53 0.33 21.83 -23.59
CA HIS A 53 0.74 22.81 -24.59
C HIS A 53 -0.06 24.11 -24.47
N PHE A 54 0.67 25.22 -24.37
CA PHE A 54 0.13 26.57 -24.38
C PHE A 54 0.40 27.21 -25.74
N GLU A 55 -0.61 27.17 -26.62
CA GLU A 55 -0.53 27.80 -27.94
C GLU A 55 -0.75 29.31 -27.82
N GLY A 56 0.09 30.11 -28.48
CA GLY A 56 -0.10 31.56 -28.59
C GLY A 56 -0.08 32.31 -27.25
N VAL A 57 1.03 32.25 -26.52
CA VAL A 57 1.17 32.99 -25.25
C VAL A 57 1.44 34.47 -25.51
N GLU A 58 0.51 35.32 -25.10
CA GLU A 58 0.60 36.78 -25.24
C GLU A 58 1.00 37.47 -23.92
N TYR A 59 1.65 38.63 -24.03
CA TYR A 59 2.11 39.37 -22.87
C TYR A 59 0.95 39.84 -21.99
N ARG A 60 0.99 39.46 -20.70
CA ARG A 60 -0.03 39.79 -19.68
C ARG A 60 -1.43 39.24 -19.98
N VAL A 61 -1.57 38.30 -20.90
CA VAL A 61 -2.82 37.58 -21.14
C VAL A 61 -2.75 36.21 -20.45
N PRO A 62 -3.63 35.94 -19.46
CA PRO A 62 -3.64 34.64 -18.78
C PRO A 62 -4.10 33.54 -19.75
N ASN A 63 -3.33 32.46 -19.86
CA ASN A 63 -3.71 31.24 -20.56
C ASN A 63 -3.91 30.12 -19.53
N ILE A 64 -5.08 29.51 -19.50
CA ILE A 64 -5.46 28.51 -18.50
C ILE A 64 -5.68 27.17 -19.18
N ARG A 65 -4.99 26.15 -18.68
CA ARG A 65 -5.20 24.75 -19.05
C ARG A 65 -5.62 23.97 -17.80
N ARG A 66 -6.51 23.00 -18.00
CA ARG A 66 -7.01 22.12 -16.96
C ARG A 66 -6.38 20.74 -17.17
N ILE A 67 -5.99 20.12 -16.06
CA ILE A 67 -5.57 18.73 -15.99
C ILE A 67 -6.51 18.06 -14.98
N VAL A 68 -6.98 16.86 -15.29
CA VAL A 68 -7.86 16.09 -14.42
C VAL A 68 -7.07 14.95 -13.79
N LEU A 69 -7.09 14.91 -12.46
CA LEU A 69 -6.54 13.82 -11.67
C LEU A 69 -7.68 12.91 -11.21
N THR A 70 -7.60 11.63 -11.59
CA THR A 70 -8.62 10.64 -11.21
C THR A 70 -8.00 9.61 -10.27
N ASN A 71 -8.59 9.45 -9.08
CA ASN A 71 -8.22 8.35 -8.20
C ASN A 71 -8.80 7.05 -8.76
N THR A 72 -7.93 6.15 -9.24
CA THR A 72 -8.30 4.85 -9.79
C THR A 72 -7.96 3.69 -8.84
N GLY A 73 -7.41 4.00 -7.67
CA GLY A 73 -7.13 3.00 -6.63
C GLY A 73 -8.33 2.72 -5.73
N SER A 74 -8.19 1.69 -4.90
CA SER A 74 -9.23 1.26 -3.94
C SER A 74 -9.22 2.07 -2.63
N VAL A 75 -8.27 3.00 -2.49
CA VAL A 75 -8.06 3.80 -1.27
C VAL A 75 -8.09 5.29 -1.57
N VAL A 76 -8.31 6.10 -0.54
CA VAL A 76 -8.23 7.57 -0.64
C VAL A 76 -6.79 7.99 -0.95
N ALA A 77 -6.61 8.75 -2.02
CA ALA A 77 -5.31 9.30 -2.40
C ALA A 77 -5.17 10.78 -2.00
N HIS A 78 -4.03 11.13 -1.42
CA HIS A 78 -3.64 12.53 -1.17
C HIS A 78 -2.53 12.93 -2.14
N PHE A 79 -2.66 14.09 -2.78
CA PHE A 79 -1.65 14.59 -3.72
C PHE A 79 -1.30 16.05 -3.45
N ARG A 80 -0.09 16.44 -3.89
CA ARG A 80 0.38 17.82 -3.88
C ARG A 80 1.46 18.00 -4.93
N PHE A 81 1.52 19.18 -5.54
CA PHE A 81 2.66 19.56 -6.37
C PHE A 81 3.90 19.81 -5.50
N ILE A 82 5.04 19.26 -5.93
CA ILE A 82 6.32 19.42 -5.25
C ILE A 82 7.30 20.24 -6.12
N PRO A 83 8.11 21.13 -5.52
CA PRO A 83 9.16 21.83 -6.25
C PRO A 83 10.20 20.84 -6.80
N LYS A 84 10.66 21.09 -8.03
CA LYS A 84 11.79 20.34 -8.60
C LYS A 84 13.10 20.72 -7.87
N PRO A 85 14.05 19.76 -7.71
CA PRO A 85 15.37 20.08 -7.19
C PRO A 85 16.11 21.07 -8.10
N SER A 86 16.97 21.89 -7.49
CA SER A 86 17.55 23.13 -8.03
C SER A 86 17.96 23.07 -9.51
N GLY A 87 17.51 24.06 -10.30
CA GLY A 87 18.00 24.32 -11.66
C GLY A 87 16.97 24.21 -12.78
N SER A 88 15.74 23.76 -12.49
CA SER A 88 14.65 23.73 -13.47
C SER A 88 13.56 24.75 -13.10
N PRO A 89 12.91 25.40 -14.10
CA PRO A 89 11.83 26.33 -13.83
C PRO A 89 10.72 25.61 -13.05
N SER A 90 10.40 26.11 -11.85
CA SER A 90 9.34 25.58 -11.02
C SER A 90 7.99 26.15 -11.45
N LEU A 91 6.97 25.29 -11.46
CA LEU A 91 5.59 25.72 -11.65
C LEU A 91 5.10 26.34 -10.34
N THR A 92 4.67 27.59 -10.38
CA THR A 92 3.95 28.22 -9.27
C THR A 92 2.47 27.86 -9.40
N VAL A 93 2.01 26.95 -8.54
CA VAL A 93 0.59 26.57 -8.49
C VAL A 93 -0.16 27.65 -7.72
N ARG A 94 -1.08 28.34 -8.40
CA ARG A 94 -1.89 29.40 -7.77
C ARG A 94 -3.16 28.84 -7.13
N GLU A 95 -3.79 27.86 -7.76
CA GLU A 95 -5.03 27.24 -7.27
C GLU A 95 -5.10 25.77 -7.70
N ALA A 96 -5.55 24.92 -6.78
CA ALA A 96 -5.95 23.54 -7.05
C ALA A 96 -7.29 23.32 -6.36
N SER A 97 -8.34 23.08 -7.15
CA SER A 97 -9.68 22.79 -6.66
C SER A 97 -9.96 21.30 -6.80
N ILE A 98 -10.42 20.68 -5.71
CA ILE A 98 -10.84 19.28 -5.70
C ILE A 98 -12.35 19.29 -5.95
N SER A 99 -12.77 18.66 -7.05
CA SER A 99 -14.17 18.40 -7.33
C SER A 99 -14.45 16.95 -6.97
N SER A 100 -15.24 16.72 -5.91
CA SER A 100 -15.83 15.41 -5.62
C SER A 100 -17.26 15.41 -6.16
N GLU A 101 -17.61 14.48 -7.03
CA GLU A 101 -19.01 14.08 -7.22
C GLU A 101 -19.51 13.30 -6.01
#